data_AF-A0A0D8JCB7-F1
#
_entry.id   AF-A0A0D8JCB7-F1
#
_cell.length_a   1.000
_cell.length_b   1.000
_cell.length_c   1.000
_cell.angle_alpha   90.00
_cell.angle_beta   90.00
_cell.angle_gamma   90.00
#
_symmetry.space_group_name_H-M   'P 1'
#
loop_
_entity.id
_entity.type
_entity.pdbx_description
1 polymer ?
#
loop_
_entity_poly.entity_id
_entity_poly.type
_entity_poly.pdbx_seq_one_letter_code
_entity_poly.pdbx_strand_id
1 'polypeptide(L)'
;MEEDYEEFYPDTFLYKTKYDRLNFILDDSFSYYQYTDTLKTRNVVQPDAYPIPYFERHDFGLGFERIDLRGSGVTLVRDRHNVPEDLEVFVFKAGYGNFWEIEFEQDRPDTLGNWKNGYSSGIAISKELNMAIYWMMAW
;
A
#
# COMPACT_ATOMS: atom_id res chain seq x y z
N MET A 1 1.44 35.56 -2.22
CA MET A 1 2.64 34.80 -2.59
C MET A 1 2.18 33.37 -2.68
N GLU A 2 1.93 32.89 -3.89
CA GLU A 2 1.90 31.45 -4.16
C GLU A 2 3.34 30.99 -3.99
N GLU A 3 3.64 30.27 -2.92
CA GLU A 3 4.88 29.50 -2.84
C GLU A 3 4.85 28.48 -3.98
N ASP A 4 5.94 28.37 -4.73
CA ASP A 4 6.05 27.48 -5.89
C ASP A 4 6.11 26.03 -5.40
N TYR A 5 4.94 25.43 -5.15
CA TYR A 5 4.79 24.08 -4.58
C TYR A 5 5.23 22.94 -5.53
N GLU A 6 5.73 23.26 -6.73
CA GLU A 6 6.38 22.28 -7.61
C GLU A 6 7.68 21.73 -7.01
N GLU A 7 8.33 22.43 -6.06
CA GLU A 7 9.54 21.92 -5.37
C GLU A 7 9.29 20.66 -4.51
N PHE A 8 8.05 20.33 -4.17
CA PHE A 8 7.74 19.14 -3.36
C PHE A 8 7.74 17.83 -4.16
N TYR A 9 7.69 17.91 -5.49
CA TYR A 9 7.54 16.73 -6.33
C TYR A 9 8.91 16.14 -6.64
N PRO A 10 9.05 14.81 -6.55
CA PRO A 10 10.30 14.18 -6.94
C PRO A 10 10.51 14.31 -8.45
N ASP A 11 11.67 14.82 -8.86
CA ASP A 11 12.07 14.94 -10.27
C ASP A 11 12.18 13.57 -10.97
N THR A 12 12.44 12.51 -10.20
CA THR A 12 12.64 11.15 -10.72
C THR A 12 11.87 10.12 -9.89
N PHE A 13 11.07 9.29 -10.56
CA PHE A 13 10.34 8.18 -9.95
C PHE A 13 10.14 7.05 -10.97
N LEU A 14 9.94 5.82 -10.48
CA LEU A 14 9.61 4.64 -11.29
C LEU A 14 8.12 4.60 -11.64
N TYR A 15 7.29 5.07 -10.70
CA TYR A 15 5.84 4.99 -10.81
C TYR A 15 5.17 6.11 -10.01
N LYS A 16 4.07 6.63 -10.54
CA LYS A 16 3.20 7.61 -9.88
C LYS A 16 1.76 7.12 -9.98
N THR A 17 1.02 7.18 -8.89
CA THR A 17 -0.42 6.91 -8.89
C THR A 17 -1.17 7.75 -7.87
N LYS A 18 -2.47 7.92 -8.05
CA LYS A 18 -3.38 8.38 -6.99
C LYS A 18 -3.69 7.20 -6.08
N TYR A 19 -3.72 7.42 -4.76
CA TYR A 19 -4.08 6.37 -3.81
C TYR A 19 -5.56 5.98 -3.90
N ASP A 20 -5.85 4.79 -4.42
CA ASP A 20 -7.19 4.24 -4.54
C ASP A 20 -7.23 2.70 -4.55
N ARG A 21 -8.45 2.14 -4.62
CA ARG A 21 -8.69 0.68 -4.56
C ARG A 21 -8.20 -0.09 -5.79
N LEU A 22 -7.84 0.60 -6.87
CA LEU A 22 -7.27 -0.01 -8.07
C LEU A 22 -5.74 -0.08 -7.99
N ASN A 23 -5.09 0.45 -6.96
CA ASN A 23 -3.66 0.24 -6.80
C ASN A 23 -3.34 -1.19 -6.33
N PHE A 24 -2.10 -1.63 -6.57
CA PHE A 24 -1.59 -2.86 -5.99
C PHE A 24 -1.15 -2.61 -4.53
N ILE A 25 -2.08 -2.77 -3.59
CA ILE A 25 -1.86 -2.42 -2.19
C ILE A 25 -1.46 -3.64 -1.37
N LEU A 26 -0.36 -3.53 -0.63
CA LEU A 26 0.10 -4.53 0.33
C LEU A 26 -0.29 -4.13 1.76
N ASP A 27 -1.05 -5.00 2.43
CA ASP A 27 -1.64 -4.80 3.76
C ASP A 27 -1.15 -5.87 4.75
N ASP A 28 -0.86 -5.59 6.02
CA ASP A 28 -0.44 -6.64 6.97
C ASP A 28 -1.51 -7.74 7.19
N SER A 29 -2.76 -7.53 6.76
CA SER A 29 -3.77 -8.59 6.70
C SER A 29 -3.37 -9.72 5.74
N PHE A 30 -2.37 -9.54 4.88
CA PHE A 30 -1.70 -10.59 4.11
C PHE A 30 -1.28 -11.79 4.95
N SER A 31 -0.84 -11.58 6.20
CA SER A 31 -0.51 -12.66 7.13
C SER A 31 -1.71 -13.56 7.49
N TYR A 32 -2.93 -13.01 7.44
CA TYR A 32 -4.19 -13.71 7.73
C TYR A 32 -4.88 -14.24 6.48
N TYR A 33 -4.46 -13.81 5.28
CA TYR A 33 -5.11 -14.17 4.03
C TYR A 33 -4.88 -15.61 3.58
N GLN A 34 -3.86 -16.29 4.13
CA GLN A 34 -3.74 -17.75 3.99
C GLN A 34 -4.98 -18.51 4.51
N TYR A 35 -5.82 -17.85 5.33
CA TYR A 35 -7.02 -18.43 5.93
C TYR A 35 -8.34 -18.00 5.28
N THR A 36 -8.35 -17.07 4.30
CA THR A 36 -9.59 -16.60 3.67
C THR A 36 -9.50 -16.50 2.14
N ASP A 37 -10.47 -17.08 1.43
CA ASP A 37 -10.57 -17.16 -0.05
C ASP A 37 -10.83 -15.79 -0.74
N THR A 38 -10.72 -14.69 0.01
CA THR A 38 -10.92 -13.30 -0.44
C THR A 38 -9.73 -12.75 -1.22
N LEU A 39 -8.63 -13.51 -1.36
CA LEU A 39 -7.38 -13.09 -2.01
C LEU A 39 -7.50 -12.83 -3.51
N LYS A 40 -8.25 -13.67 -4.24
CA LYS A 40 -8.34 -13.59 -5.70
C LYS A 40 -8.96 -12.28 -6.21
N THR A 41 -9.74 -11.59 -5.37
CA THR A 41 -10.52 -10.42 -5.79
C THR A 41 -9.84 -9.09 -5.49
N ARG A 42 -8.80 -9.05 -4.64
CA ARG A 42 -8.21 -7.77 -4.18
C ARG A 42 -6.76 -7.56 -4.57
N ASN A 43 -5.98 -8.62 -4.80
CA ASN A 43 -4.54 -8.52 -5.06
C ASN A 43 -4.17 -9.22 -6.37
N VAL A 44 -4.69 -8.70 -7.47
CA VAL A 44 -4.23 -9.09 -8.81
C VAL A 44 -3.04 -8.21 -9.14
N VAL A 45 -1.88 -8.81 -9.43
CA VAL A 45 -0.73 -8.09 -10.00
C VAL A 45 -1.23 -7.35 -11.24
N GLN A 46 -1.18 -6.02 -11.20
CA GLN A 46 -1.56 -5.23 -12.36
C GLN A 46 -0.34 -5.04 -13.26
N PRO A 47 -0.49 -5.22 -14.59
CA PRO A 47 0.54 -4.81 -15.53
C PRO A 47 0.80 -3.32 -15.29
N ASP A 48 2.06 -2.94 -15.10
CA ASP A 48 2.50 -1.55 -14.90
C ASP A 48 2.20 -0.91 -13.53
N ALA A 49 1.79 -1.69 -12.53
CA ALA A 49 1.69 -1.21 -11.14
C ALA A 49 2.82 -1.74 -10.27
N TYR A 50 3.15 -0.95 -9.24
CA TYR A 50 4.11 -1.32 -8.21
C TYR A 50 3.39 -1.51 -6.87
N PRO A 51 3.85 -2.44 -6.03
CA PRO A 51 3.27 -2.61 -4.71
C PRO A 51 3.49 -1.37 -3.85
N ILE A 52 2.44 -0.86 -3.23
CA ILE A 52 2.47 0.29 -2.32
C ILE A 52 1.87 -0.07 -0.95
N PRO A 53 2.21 0.67 0.12
CA PRO A 53 1.68 0.40 1.45
C PRO A 53 0.17 0.61 1.54
N TYR A 54 -0.46 -0.16 2.43
CA TYR A 54 -1.82 0.11 2.90
C TYR A 54 -1.81 1.31 3.85
N PHE A 55 -1.90 2.52 3.29
CA PHE A 55 -1.79 3.78 4.03
C PHE A 55 -2.88 3.95 5.09
N GLU A 56 -4.01 3.25 5.00
CA GLU A 56 -5.08 3.37 6.00
C GLU A 56 -4.79 2.67 7.34
N ARG A 57 -3.58 2.11 7.51
CA ARG A 57 -3.01 1.77 8.82
C ARG A 57 -2.36 2.96 9.53
N HIS A 58 -2.00 4.01 8.78
CA HIS A 58 -1.37 5.20 9.33
C HIS A 58 -2.44 6.20 9.75
N ASP A 59 -2.29 6.80 10.94
CA ASP A 59 -3.18 7.85 11.41
C ASP A 59 -2.74 9.21 10.86
N PHE A 60 -3.46 9.69 9.84
CA PHE A 60 -3.28 11.01 9.25
C PHE A 60 -3.92 12.14 10.07
N GLY A 61 -4.59 11.83 11.20
CA GLY A 61 -5.37 12.79 11.96
C GLY A 61 -6.72 13.15 11.31
N LEU A 62 -7.16 12.37 10.31
CA LEU A 62 -8.40 12.58 9.55
C LEU A 62 -9.58 11.75 10.06
N GLY A 63 -9.41 11.10 11.21
CA GLY A 63 -10.36 10.15 11.77
C GLY A 63 -10.22 8.75 11.17
N PHE A 64 -11.16 7.87 11.53
CA PHE A 64 -11.19 6.48 11.07
C PHE A 64 -12.62 6.01 10.84
N GLU A 65 -12.75 5.00 9.98
CA GLU A 65 -13.96 4.25 9.74
C GLU A 65 -13.83 2.85 10.36
N ARG A 66 -14.88 2.38 11.02
CA ARG A 66 -14.98 0.98 11.44
C ARG A 66 -15.72 0.18 10.38
N ILE A 67 -15.03 -0.77 9.78
CA ILE A 67 -15.59 -1.65 8.76
C ILE A 67 -15.91 -3.01 9.39
N ASP A 68 -17.20 -3.35 9.38
CA ASP A 68 -17.67 -4.68 9.75
C ASP A 68 -17.68 -5.59 8.51
N LEU A 69 -16.67 -6.45 8.38
CA LEU A 69 -16.63 -7.47 7.35
C LEU A 69 -17.41 -8.70 7.85
N ARG A 70 -18.67 -8.80 7.45
CA ARG A 70 -19.52 -9.97 7.70
C ARG A 70 -19.34 -10.99 6.58
N GLY A 71 -18.71 -12.14 6.89
CA GLY A 71 -18.55 -13.24 5.94
C GLY A 71 -18.34 -14.57 6.66
N SER A 72 -18.99 -15.64 6.18
CA SER A 72 -18.77 -17.03 6.63
C SER A 72 -18.93 -17.29 8.13
N GLY A 73 -19.82 -16.56 8.81
CA GLY A 73 -20.10 -16.74 10.25
C GLY A 73 -19.08 -16.08 11.18
N VAL A 74 -18.08 -15.37 10.65
CA VAL A 74 -17.12 -14.57 11.42
C VAL A 74 -17.41 -13.10 11.18
N THR A 75 -17.47 -12.32 12.26
CA THR A 75 -17.49 -10.85 12.18
C THR A 75 -16.06 -10.36 12.37
N LEU A 76 -15.44 -9.88 11.29
CA LEU A 76 -14.16 -9.20 11.37
C LEU A 76 -14.43 -7.70 11.48
N VAL A 77 -14.08 -7.11 12.62
CA VAL A 77 -14.12 -5.66 12.81
C VAL A 77 -12.73 -5.13 12.49
N ARG A 78 -12.66 -4.18 11.56
CA ARG A 78 -11.41 -3.50 11.22
C ARG A 78 -11.59 -2.00 11.26
N ASP A 79 -10.74 -1.34 12.02
CA ASP A 79 -10.62 0.12 11.96
C ASP A 79 -9.66 0.49 10.80
N ARG A 80 -10.09 1.43 9.96
CA ARG A 80 -9.38 1.95 8.78
C ARG A 80 -9.24 3.46 8.93
N HIS A 81 -8.03 3.99 9.01
CA HIS A 81 -7.81 5.44 9.05
C HIS A 81 -8.20 6.08 7.72
N ASN A 82 -8.77 7.29 7.80
CA ASN A 82 -9.02 8.08 6.61
C ASN A 82 -7.70 8.54 6.01
N VAL A 83 -7.59 8.43 4.69
CA VAL A 83 -6.46 8.91 3.89
C VAL A 83 -6.84 10.19 3.16
N PRO A 84 -5.89 11.10 2.90
CA PRO A 84 -6.17 12.30 2.12
C PRO A 84 -6.73 11.96 0.73
N GLU A 85 -7.79 12.66 0.29
CA GLU A 85 -8.43 12.39 -1.00
C GLU A 85 -7.52 12.74 -2.21
N ASP A 86 -6.53 13.59 -1.98
CA ASP A 86 -5.53 14.05 -2.95
C ASP A 86 -4.18 13.32 -2.81
N LEU A 87 -4.11 12.24 -2.01
CA LEU A 87 -2.86 11.52 -1.77
C LEU A 87 -2.30 10.93 -3.07
N GLU A 88 -1.19 11.49 -3.55
CA GLU A 88 -0.42 10.99 -4.68
C GLU A 88 0.78 10.19 -4.17
N VAL A 89 0.99 9.00 -4.72
CA VAL A 89 2.04 8.06 -4.31
C VAL A 89 3.07 7.93 -5.43
N PHE A 90 4.33 8.11 -5.08
CA PHE A 90 5.48 7.99 -5.97
C PHE A 90 6.36 6.86 -5.48
N VAL A 91 6.73 5.94 -6.37
CA VAL A 91 7.66 4.84 -6.07
C VAL A 91 9.01 5.19 -6.67
N PHE A 92 10.06 5.15 -5.84
CA PHE A 92 11.42 5.46 -6.28
C PHE A 92 12.25 4.20 -6.52
N LYS A 93 12.02 3.18 -5.72
CA LYS A 93 12.72 1.90 -5.82
C LYS A 93 11.72 0.80 -5.57
N ALA A 94 11.84 -0.27 -6.33
CA ALA A 94 11.15 -1.50 -6.09
C ALA A 94 11.97 -2.66 -6.64
N GLY A 95 11.92 -3.79 -5.96
CA GLY A 95 12.58 -5.02 -6.39
C GLY A 95 11.84 -6.24 -5.86
N TYR A 96 11.91 -7.31 -6.62
CA TYR A 96 11.37 -8.60 -6.25
C TYR A 96 12.49 -9.63 -6.04
N GLY A 97 12.20 -10.69 -5.29
CA GLY A 97 13.15 -11.70 -4.85
C GLY A 97 13.49 -11.57 -3.35
N ASN A 98 14.49 -12.32 -2.90
CA ASN A 98 14.85 -12.39 -1.49
C ASN A 98 15.52 -11.10 -1.00
N PHE A 99 14.74 -10.04 -0.77
CA PHE A 99 15.21 -8.77 -0.21
C PHE A 99 15.81 -8.99 1.18
N TRP A 100 15.18 -9.85 1.98
CA TRP A 100 15.80 -10.43 3.15
C TRP A 100 16.46 -11.73 2.70
N GLU A 101 17.76 -11.91 2.92
CA GLU A 101 18.49 -13.18 2.70
C GLU A 101 18.04 -14.30 3.69
N ILE A 102 16.81 -14.19 4.18
CA ILE A 102 16.21 -15.03 5.21
C ILE A 102 14.99 -15.69 4.56
N GLU A 103 14.96 -17.01 4.56
CA GLU A 103 13.75 -17.75 4.19
C GLU A 103 12.66 -17.44 5.22
N PHE A 104 11.58 -16.81 4.77
CA PHE A 104 10.39 -16.71 5.59
C PHE A 104 9.66 -18.05 5.54
N GLU A 105 9.41 -18.65 6.71
CA GLU A 105 8.67 -19.92 6.82
C GLU A 105 7.19 -19.81 6.38
N GLN A 106 6.68 -18.59 6.18
CA GLN A 106 5.30 -18.36 5.77
C GLN A 106 5.20 -18.29 4.25
N ASP A 107 4.47 -19.24 3.66
CA ASP A 107 4.10 -19.20 2.25
C ASP A 107 3.32 -17.90 1.95
N ARG A 108 3.91 -17.07 1.07
CA ARG A 108 3.24 -15.88 0.56
C ARG A 108 2.25 -16.26 -0.54
N PRO A 109 1.09 -15.58 -0.67
CA PRO A 109 0.09 -15.90 -1.68
C PRO A 109 0.65 -15.87 -3.11
N ASP A 110 0.36 -16.90 -3.91
CA ASP A 110 0.81 -16.96 -5.31
C ASP A 110 0.23 -15.83 -6.18
N THR A 111 -0.85 -15.18 -5.71
CA THR A 111 -1.41 -13.98 -6.36
C THR A 111 -0.43 -12.81 -6.41
N LEU A 112 0.65 -12.82 -5.62
CA LEU A 112 1.74 -11.82 -5.71
C LEU A 112 2.62 -12.01 -6.96
N GLY A 113 2.55 -13.17 -7.62
CA GLY A 113 3.35 -13.48 -8.81
C GLY A 113 4.84 -13.26 -8.57
N ASN A 114 5.47 -12.45 -9.43
CA ASN A 114 6.90 -12.16 -9.33
C ASN A 114 7.27 -11.37 -8.08
N TRP A 115 6.33 -10.65 -7.46
CA TRP A 115 6.57 -9.89 -6.21
C TRP A 115 6.59 -10.78 -4.96
N LYS A 116 6.74 -12.10 -5.12
CA LYS A 116 6.91 -13.04 -4.01
C LYS A 116 8.27 -12.79 -3.37
N ASN A 117 8.24 -12.20 -2.16
CA ASN A 117 9.36 -11.58 -1.46
C ASN A 117 9.86 -10.34 -2.19
N GLY A 118 9.77 -9.17 -1.60
CA GLY A 118 10.12 -7.95 -2.32
C GLY A 118 10.20 -6.73 -1.45
N TYR A 119 10.49 -5.61 -2.08
CA TYR A 119 10.48 -4.31 -1.43
C TYR A 119 10.02 -3.23 -2.38
N SER A 120 9.50 -2.15 -1.80
CA SER A 120 9.30 -0.89 -2.48
C SER A 120 9.49 0.26 -1.50
N SER A 121 9.88 1.41 -2.02
CA SER A 121 10.03 2.64 -1.24
C SER A 121 9.68 3.85 -2.08
N GLY A 122 9.25 4.91 -1.42
CA GLY A 122 8.80 6.11 -2.11
C GLY A 122 8.36 7.22 -1.18
N ILE A 123 7.59 8.13 -1.74
CA ILE A 123 6.94 9.22 -1.01
C ILE A 123 5.44 9.24 -1.35
N ALA A 124 4.60 9.62 -0.41
CA ALA A 124 3.20 9.95 -0.64
C ALA A 124 2.97 11.41 -0.23
N ILE A 125 2.29 12.18 -1.07
CA ILE A 125 2.15 13.63 -0.92
C ILE A 125 0.65 13.97 -0.96
N SER A 126 0.19 14.75 0.03
CA SER A 126 -1.08 15.45 -0.01
C SER A 126 -0.77 16.94 0.00
N LYS A 127 -1.13 17.62 -1.10
CA LYS A 127 -0.93 19.07 -1.25
C LYS A 127 -1.91 19.83 -0.38
N GLU A 128 -3.16 19.39 -0.37
CA GLU A 128 -4.24 20.07 0.34
C GLU A 128 -3.98 20.12 1.84
N LEU A 129 -3.33 19.07 2.38
CA LEU A 129 -2.97 18.99 3.80
C LEU A 129 -1.51 19.36 4.09
N ASN A 130 -0.75 19.81 3.09
CA ASN A 130 0.67 20.13 3.18
C ASN A 130 1.48 19.02 3.89
N MET A 131 1.36 17.79 3.39
CA MET A 131 1.89 16.60 4.01
C MET A 131 2.71 15.77 3.04
N ALA A 132 3.84 15.26 3.52
CA ALA A 132 4.67 14.29 2.82
C ALA A 132 5.02 13.11 3.74
N ILE A 133 4.85 11.90 3.22
CA ILE A 133 5.15 10.65 3.93
C ILE A 133 6.21 9.91 3.13
N TYR A 134 7.38 9.76 3.72
CA TYR A 134 8.40 8.85 3.22
C TYR A 134 8.07 7.45 3.71
N TRP A 135 8.04 6.49 2.78
CA TRP A 135 7.67 5.13 3.10
C TRP A 135 8.66 4.14 2.49
N MET A 136 8.85 3.04 3.20
CA MET A 136 9.57 1.87 2.75
C MET A 136 8.86 0.66 3.31
N MET A 137 8.68 -0.35 2.48
CA MET A 137 8.14 -1.61 2.92
C MET A 137 8.88 -2.77 2.25
N ALA A 138 9.01 -3.85 2.99
CA ALA A 138 9.48 -5.13 2.50
C ALA A 138 8.50 -6.21 2.94
N TRP A 139 8.33 -7.25 2.14
CA TRP A 139 7.33 -8.31 2.36
C TRP A 139 7.87 -9.68 1.96
#